data_AF-A0A536G2C4-F1
#
_entry.id   AF-A0A536G2C4-F1
#
_cell.length_a   1.000
_cell.length_b   1.000
_cell.length_c   1.000
_cell.angle_alpha   90.00
_cell.angle_beta   90.00
_cell.angle_gamma   90.00
#
_symmetry.space_group_name_H-M   'P 1'
#
loop_
_entity.id
_entity.type
_entity.pdbx_description
1 polymer ?
#
loop_
_entity_poly.entity_id
_entity_poly.type
_entity_poly.pdbx_seq_one_letter_code
_entity_poly.pdbx_strand_id
1 'polypeptide(L)'
;MKPIERITLLCTLGVVAYACSPDKRLVGPNAAKPLAAEAAGEDQPAYGPWGAPVNLGRVVNSAANEQHPAISKDGLSLYVSSDRPGGLGGTDIWVSQRASIDDPWGAPVNLGPNINTSGNDLAPTFTPDGHQLYFHSTGRGGCGLADLFVARRHDKRDDFGWELAENLGCVVNGPYADAGPTYFEDEATGITTLYFTVQNNPPGSDQGFDIY
;
A
#
# COMPACT_ATOMS: atom_id res chain seq x y z
N MET A 1 -43.72 57.52 -48.81
CA MET A 1 -42.73 58.48 -48.26
C MET A 1 -41.36 57.82 -48.32
N LYS A 2 -40.43 58.42 -49.11
CA LYS A 2 -38.95 58.36 -49.22
C LYS A 2 -38.14 57.14 -48.67
N PRO A 3 -36.94 56.81 -49.22
CA PRO A 3 -36.58 56.43 -50.59
C PRO A 3 -35.59 55.22 -50.66
N ILE A 4 -35.22 54.83 -51.89
CA ILE A 4 -34.20 53.85 -52.33
C ILE A 4 -32.77 54.41 -52.17
N GLU A 5 -31.74 53.57 -51.92
CA GLU A 5 -30.37 53.56 -52.52
C GLU A 5 -29.61 52.26 -52.10
N ARG A 6 -28.70 51.58 -52.84
CA ARG A 6 -28.23 51.54 -54.24
C ARG A 6 -27.32 50.28 -54.42
N ILE A 7 -27.51 49.53 -55.53
CA ILE A 7 -26.56 49.02 -56.57
C ILE A 7 -25.16 48.53 -56.07
N THR A 8 -24.63 47.33 -56.38
CA THR A 8 -24.02 46.97 -57.70
C THR A 8 -23.62 45.48 -57.81
N LEU A 9 -23.69 45.01 -59.05
CA LEU A 9 -23.34 43.74 -59.70
C LEU A 9 -21.85 43.32 -59.60
N LEU A 10 -21.53 42.01 -59.60
CA LEU A 10 -20.70 41.32 -60.62
C LEU A 10 -20.38 39.85 -60.25
N CYS A 11 -20.52 38.96 -61.24
CA CYS A 11 -19.90 37.64 -61.30
C CYS A 11 -18.37 37.75 -61.26
N THR A 12 -17.68 36.81 -60.60
CA THR A 12 -16.59 36.00 -61.21
C THR A 12 -16.08 34.91 -60.27
N LEU A 13 -15.61 33.84 -60.89
CA LEU A 13 -14.98 32.64 -60.34
C LEU A 13 -13.72 32.97 -59.50
N GLY A 14 -13.40 32.13 -58.51
CA GLY A 14 -12.04 32.12 -57.97
C GLY A 14 -11.80 31.27 -56.72
N VAL A 15 -11.46 30.00 -56.96
CA VAL A 15 -10.53 29.16 -56.18
C VAL A 15 -11.00 28.57 -54.83
N VAL A 16 -11.09 27.24 -54.88
CA VAL A 16 -11.10 26.29 -53.76
C VAL A 16 -9.78 26.35 -53.00
N ALA A 17 -9.85 26.54 -51.68
CA ALA A 17 -9.08 25.79 -50.69
C ALA A 17 -9.41 26.32 -49.29
N TYR A 18 -10.11 25.53 -48.48
CA TYR A 18 -9.92 25.58 -47.03
C TYR A 18 -9.78 24.15 -46.53
N ALA A 19 -8.55 23.84 -46.12
CA ALA A 19 -8.19 22.61 -45.45
C ALA A 19 -8.84 22.58 -44.07
N CYS A 20 -9.51 21.48 -43.76
CA CYS A 20 -10.05 21.22 -42.44
C CYS A 20 -8.92 20.70 -41.53
N SER A 21 -8.49 21.50 -40.57
CA SER A 21 -7.64 21.10 -39.45
C SER A 21 -7.77 22.14 -38.32
N PRO A 22 -7.33 21.83 -37.09
CA PRO A 22 -8.20 21.22 -36.09
C PRO A 22 -8.30 22.09 -34.83
N ASP A 23 -9.25 21.74 -33.97
CA ASP A 23 -9.24 22.04 -32.52
C ASP A 23 -9.85 23.39 -32.05
N LYS A 24 -10.98 23.30 -31.31
CA LYS A 24 -11.06 23.54 -29.84
C LYS A 24 -12.50 23.68 -29.31
N ARG A 25 -12.74 22.94 -28.20
CA ARG A 25 -13.82 23.00 -27.15
C ARG A 25 -14.80 21.82 -27.21
N LEU A 26 -15.03 20.98 -26.18
CA LEU A 26 -14.46 20.73 -24.85
C LEU A 26 -14.69 19.23 -24.57
N VAL A 27 -13.66 18.44 -24.23
CA VAL A 27 -13.86 17.06 -23.73
C VAL A 27 -13.88 17.13 -22.20
N GLY A 28 -15.09 17.14 -21.63
CA GLY A 28 -15.32 16.82 -20.22
C GLY A 28 -15.11 15.31 -19.97
N PRO A 29 -14.96 14.88 -18.71
CA PRO A 29 -14.49 13.54 -18.38
C PRO A 29 -15.44 12.50 -18.96
N ASN A 30 -15.01 11.81 -20.02
CA ASN A 30 -15.67 10.60 -20.46
C ASN A 30 -15.69 9.66 -19.25
N ALA A 31 -16.92 9.28 -18.90
CA ALA A 31 -17.25 8.38 -17.83
C ALA A 31 -16.26 7.22 -17.79
N ALA A 32 -15.55 7.10 -16.67
CA ALA A 32 -14.88 5.87 -16.30
C ALA A 32 -15.90 4.74 -16.46
N LYS A 33 -15.61 3.77 -17.32
CA LYS A 33 -16.34 2.50 -17.28
C LYS A 33 -16.26 2.00 -15.83
N PRO A 34 -17.37 1.74 -15.16
CA PRO A 34 -17.30 1.13 -13.85
C PRO A 34 -16.62 -0.22 -14.00
N LEU A 35 -15.59 -0.48 -13.20
CA LEU A 35 -15.17 -1.83 -12.87
C LEU A 35 -16.33 -2.44 -12.07
N ALA A 36 -17.32 -2.99 -12.75
CA ALA A 36 -18.39 -3.76 -12.12
C ALA A 36 -18.66 -5.01 -12.96
N ALA A 37 -18.66 -6.12 -12.23
CA ALA A 37 -18.59 -7.50 -12.68
C ALA A 37 -19.58 -7.90 -13.78
N GLU A 38 -19.10 -8.69 -14.75
CA GLU A 38 -19.97 -9.54 -15.56
C GLU A 38 -20.26 -10.85 -14.81
N ALA A 39 -21.55 -11.09 -14.60
CA ALA A 39 -22.23 -12.34 -14.26
C ALA A 39 -21.65 -13.23 -13.14
N ALA A 40 -22.15 -13.03 -11.91
CA ALA A 40 -21.99 -13.97 -10.81
C ALA A 40 -22.86 -15.22 -11.02
N GLY A 41 -22.26 -16.42 -10.91
CA GLY A 41 -22.97 -17.68 -10.76
C GLY A 41 -23.61 -17.80 -9.37
N GLU A 42 -24.57 -18.73 -9.21
CA GLU A 42 -25.47 -18.88 -8.04
C GLU A 42 -24.77 -19.19 -6.69
N ASP A 43 -23.45 -19.31 -6.65
CA ASP A 43 -22.68 -19.75 -5.46
C ASP A 43 -21.59 -18.75 -5.01
N GLN A 44 -21.60 -17.53 -5.53
CA GLN A 44 -20.67 -16.47 -5.09
C GLN A 44 -21.23 -15.75 -3.84
N PRO A 45 -20.39 -15.47 -2.82
CA PRO A 45 -20.81 -14.61 -1.72
C PRO A 45 -21.27 -13.27 -2.30
N ALA A 46 -22.47 -12.83 -1.92
CA ALA A 46 -22.96 -11.51 -2.30
C ALA A 46 -22.10 -10.45 -1.59
N TYR A 47 -21.14 -9.86 -2.31
CA TYR A 47 -20.38 -8.73 -1.81
C TYR A 47 -21.34 -7.54 -1.60
N GLY A 48 -21.38 -7.02 -0.38
CA GLY A 48 -22.08 -5.78 -0.08
C GLY A 48 -21.36 -4.57 -0.70
N PRO A 49 -22.04 -3.42 -0.83
CA PRO A 49 -21.38 -2.20 -1.28
C PRO A 49 -20.27 -1.78 -0.31
N TRP A 50 -19.17 -1.25 -0.83
CA TRP A 50 -18.14 -0.59 -0.02
C TRP A 50 -18.74 0.59 0.76
N GLY A 51 -18.36 0.72 2.03
CA GLY A 51 -18.71 1.87 2.87
C GLY A 51 -17.72 3.02 2.75
N ALA A 52 -18.06 4.19 3.29
CA ALA A 52 -17.12 5.29 3.45
C ALA A 52 -16.00 4.89 4.44
N PRO A 53 -14.73 5.29 4.20
CA PRO A 53 -13.64 4.99 5.12
C PRO A 53 -13.88 5.66 6.48
N VAL A 54 -13.60 4.93 7.56
CA VAL A 54 -13.71 5.42 8.94
C VAL A 54 -12.31 5.67 9.49
N ASN A 55 -12.03 6.90 9.92
CA ASN A 55 -10.77 7.23 10.58
C ASN A 55 -10.73 6.57 11.98
N LEU A 56 -9.64 5.87 12.30
CA LEU A 56 -9.46 5.17 13.60
C LEU A 56 -9.25 6.11 14.81
N GLY A 57 -9.33 7.42 14.61
CA GLY A 57 -9.26 8.43 15.67
C GLY A 57 -7.86 8.60 16.26
N ARG A 58 -7.75 9.50 17.24
CA ARG A 58 -6.48 9.93 17.85
C ARG A 58 -5.83 8.91 18.79
N VAL A 59 -6.50 7.79 19.06
CA VAL A 59 -5.93 6.72 19.86
C VAL A 59 -4.91 5.95 19.03
N VAL A 60 -5.29 5.55 17.80
CA VAL A 60 -4.39 4.89 16.86
C VAL A 60 -3.59 5.91 16.07
N ASN A 61 -4.24 6.90 15.47
CA ASN A 61 -3.57 7.91 14.63
C ASN A 61 -2.97 9.03 15.47
N SER A 62 -1.88 9.62 14.99
CA SER A 62 -1.20 10.74 15.67
C SER A 62 -0.80 11.84 14.68
N ALA A 63 0.15 12.70 15.07
CA ALA A 63 0.77 13.65 14.15
C ALA A 63 1.96 13.05 13.38
N ALA A 64 2.38 11.84 13.77
CA ALA A 64 3.37 11.04 13.08
C ALA A 64 2.75 10.32 11.87
N ASN A 65 3.60 9.62 11.12
CA ASN A 65 3.17 8.73 10.06
C ASN A 65 2.62 7.43 10.69
N GLU A 66 1.46 6.99 10.22
CA GLU A 66 0.94 5.65 10.48
C GLU A 66 0.74 4.94 9.15
N GLN A 67 1.51 3.87 8.93
CA GLN A 67 1.62 3.20 7.64
C GLN A 67 1.65 1.68 7.80
N HIS A 68 1.41 0.98 6.69
CA HIS A 68 1.49 -0.48 6.56
C HIS A 68 0.76 -1.25 7.68
N PRO A 69 -0.57 -1.09 7.81
CA PRO A 69 -1.33 -1.80 8.83
C PRO A 69 -1.35 -3.31 8.56
N ALA A 70 -1.17 -4.11 9.61
CA ALA A 70 -1.40 -5.55 9.61
C ALA A 70 -2.26 -5.92 10.81
N ILE A 71 -3.24 -6.80 10.63
CA ILE A 71 -4.17 -7.19 11.69
C ILE A 71 -4.05 -8.67 11.99
N SER A 72 -4.09 -9.04 13.27
CA SER A 72 -4.15 -10.43 13.71
C SER A 72 -5.40 -11.12 13.16
N LYS A 73 -5.34 -12.45 13.02
CA LYS A 73 -6.46 -13.25 12.46
C LYS A 73 -7.75 -13.17 13.28
N ASP A 74 -7.65 -12.96 14.59
CA ASP A 74 -8.81 -12.76 15.47
C ASP A 74 -9.32 -11.30 15.46
N GLY A 75 -8.61 -10.40 14.77
CA GLY A 75 -8.98 -9.00 14.66
C GLY A 75 -8.71 -8.19 15.92
N LEU A 76 -7.98 -8.71 16.91
CA LEU A 76 -7.81 -8.06 18.23
C LEU A 76 -6.51 -7.25 18.36
N SER A 77 -5.56 -7.44 17.46
CA SER A 77 -4.27 -6.74 17.47
C SER A 77 -3.97 -6.12 16.11
N LEU A 78 -3.83 -4.79 16.09
CA LEU A 78 -3.49 -4.01 14.91
C LEU A 78 -2.04 -3.52 15.02
N TYR A 79 -1.20 -3.99 14.11
CA TYR A 79 0.19 -3.63 13.97
C TYR A 79 0.32 -2.51 12.94
N VAL A 80 1.11 -1.49 13.24
CA VAL A 80 1.35 -0.33 12.36
C VAL A 80 2.82 0.08 12.40
N SER A 81 3.36 0.52 11.26
CA SER A 81 4.65 1.22 11.21
C SER A 81 4.43 2.69 11.55
N SER A 82 5.18 3.24 12.49
CA SER A 82 5.05 4.65 12.90
C SER A 82 6.34 5.25 13.45
N ASP A 83 6.62 6.50 13.07
CA ASP A 83 7.70 7.36 13.58
C ASP A 83 7.23 8.23 14.77
N ARG A 84 6.21 7.76 15.50
CA ARG A 84 5.73 8.41 16.72
C ARG A 84 6.81 8.42 17.82
N PRO A 85 6.80 9.43 18.70
CA PRO A 85 7.72 9.46 19.83
C PRO A 85 7.60 8.24 20.75
N GLY A 86 8.74 7.81 21.31
CA GLY A 86 8.82 6.67 22.23
C GLY A 86 9.29 5.35 21.58
N GLY A 87 9.62 5.39 20.29
CA GLY A 87 10.29 4.29 19.59
C GLY A 87 11.78 4.16 19.90
N LEU A 88 12.40 3.14 19.30
CA LEU A 88 13.82 2.83 19.36
C LEU A 88 14.62 3.51 18.24
N GLY A 89 13.98 3.79 17.10
CA GLY A 89 14.65 4.28 15.89
C GLY A 89 13.86 5.31 15.10
N GLY A 90 13.94 5.20 13.77
CA GLY A 90 13.21 6.02 12.82
C GLY A 90 11.73 5.68 12.84
N THR A 91 11.28 4.85 11.89
CA THR A 91 9.95 4.25 11.95
C THR A 91 10.04 2.88 12.63
N ASP A 92 9.16 2.63 13.58
CA ASP A 92 9.09 1.37 14.31
C ASP A 92 7.75 0.67 14.08
N ILE A 93 7.68 -0.62 14.40
CA ILE A 93 6.43 -1.39 14.46
C ILE A 93 5.82 -1.30 15.86
N TRP A 94 4.55 -0.88 15.91
CA TRP A 94 3.73 -0.72 17.12
C TRP A 94 2.50 -1.61 17.05
N VAL A 95 1.98 -2.05 18.20
CA VAL A 95 0.73 -2.80 18.29
C VAL A 95 -0.32 -2.06 19.12
N SER A 96 -1.53 -1.95 18.58
CA SER A 96 -2.73 -1.53 19.29
C SER A 96 -3.62 -2.74 19.53
N GLN A 97 -4.14 -2.89 20.75
CA GLN A 97 -5.00 -4.02 21.13
C GLN A 97 -6.40 -3.56 21.48
N ARG A 98 -7.38 -4.45 21.31
CA ARG A 98 -8.77 -4.27 21.76
C ARG A 98 -9.31 -5.56 22.39
N ALA A 99 -10.30 -5.44 23.26
CA ALA A 99 -10.84 -6.59 23.99
C ALA A 99 -11.76 -7.47 23.13
N SER A 100 -12.46 -6.88 22.16
CA SER A 100 -13.30 -7.57 21.18
C SER A 100 -13.32 -6.82 19.85
N ILE A 101 -13.90 -7.41 18.80
CA ILE A 101 -13.97 -6.80 17.47
C ILE A 101 -14.85 -5.55 17.40
N ASP A 102 -15.69 -5.33 18.41
CA ASP A 102 -16.58 -4.17 18.52
C ASP A 102 -16.05 -3.11 19.50
N ASP A 103 -15.00 -3.44 20.26
CA ASP A 103 -14.39 -2.52 21.22
C ASP A 103 -13.46 -1.53 20.53
N PRO A 104 -13.30 -0.31 21.11
CA PRO A 104 -12.32 0.64 20.63
C PRO A 104 -10.90 0.09 20.79
N TRP A 105 -10.03 0.51 19.88
CA TRP A 105 -8.59 0.29 19.97
C TRP A 105 -7.99 0.98 21.21
N GLY A 106 -7.00 0.33 21.83
CA GLY A 106 -6.14 0.90 22.86
C GLY A 106 -4.98 1.72 22.28
N ALA A 107 -4.26 2.43 23.15
CA ALA A 107 -3.07 3.17 22.74
C ALA A 107 -1.98 2.21 22.21
N PRO A 108 -1.36 2.49 21.05
CA PRO A 108 -0.31 1.63 20.50
C PRO A 108 0.93 1.55 21.41
N VAL A 109 1.51 0.36 21.51
CA VAL A 109 2.74 0.06 22.28
C VAL A 109 3.83 -0.42 21.32
N ASN A 110 5.07 0.04 21.53
CA ASN A 110 6.21 -0.35 20.72
C ASN A 110 6.55 -1.83 20.95
N LEU A 111 6.86 -2.59 19.89
CA LEU A 111 7.15 -4.02 19.99
C LEU A 111 8.53 -4.36 20.58
N GLY A 112 9.34 -3.35 20.91
CA GLY A 112 10.61 -3.53 21.59
C GLY A 112 11.72 -4.09 20.67
N PRO A 113 12.90 -4.38 21.24
CA PRO A 113 14.14 -4.56 20.49
C PRO A 113 14.23 -5.88 19.70
N ASN A 114 13.36 -6.85 20.01
CA ASN A 114 13.30 -8.09 19.24
C ASN A 114 12.77 -7.84 17.82
N ILE A 115 11.90 -6.83 17.66
CA ILE A 115 11.31 -6.42 16.39
C ILE A 115 11.92 -5.12 15.86
N ASN A 116 12.01 -4.09 16.69
CA ASN A 116 12.48 -2.76 16.29
C ASN A 116 13.97 -2.54 16.57
N THR A 117 14.55 -1.56 15.89
CA THR A 117 15.96 -1.19 15.94
C THR A 117 16.14 0.31 16.05
N SER A 118 17.38 0.81 15.97
CA SER A 118 17.65 2.24 15.78
C SER A 118 17.40 2.73 14.35
N GLY A 119 17.12 1.83 13.41
CA GLY A 119 16.85 2.14 12.01
C GLY A 119 15.36 2.28 11.73
N ASN A 120 14.97 1.93 10.50
CA ASN A 120 13.60 1.89 10.04
C ASN A 120 13.13 0.42 10.01
N ASP A 121 12.06 0.09 10.72
CA ASP A 121 11.42 -1.22 10.78
C ASP A 121 9.94 -1.08 10.36
N LEU A 122 9.57 -1.65 9.20
CA LEU A 122 8.29 -1.36 8.57
C LEU A 122 7.66 -2.57 7.85
N ALA A 123 6.40 -2.37 7.48
CA ALA A 123 5.59 -3.28 6.67
C ALA A 123 5.48 -4.69 7.26
N PRO A 124 4.92 -4.80 8.48
CA PRO A 124 4.60 -6.10 9.06
C PRO A 124 3.62 -6.87 8.18
N THR A 125 3.81 -8.19 8.07
CA THR A 125 2.82 -9.12 7.51
C THR A 125 2.88 -10.45 8.26
N PHE A 126 1.71 -11.06 8.49
CA PHE A 126 1.58 -12.28 9.28
C PHE A 126 1.49 -13.52 8.39
N THR A 127 1.97 -14.64 8.91
CA THR A 127 1.47 -15.95 8.47
C THR A 127 0.03 -16.16 8.94
N PRO A 128 -0.80 -16.94 8.20
CA PRO A 128 -2.20 -17.20 8.56
C PRO A 128 -2.40 -17.84 9.93
N ASP A 129 -1.40 -18.53 10.47
CA ASP A 129 -1.42 -19.11 11.81
C ASP A 129 -1.08 -18.10 12.92
N GLY A 130 -0.50 -16.94 12.56
CA GLY A 130 -0.11 -15.86 13.46
C GLY A 130 1.21 -16.08 14.20
N HIS A 131 1.98 -17.13 13.88
CA HIS A 131 3.22 -17.48 14.58
C HIS A 131 4.47 -16.82 13.98
N GLN A 132 4.39 -16.28 12.77
CA GLN A 132 5.50 -15.59 12.13
C GLN A 132 5.08 -14.19 11.67
N LEU A 133 6.02 -13.26 11.78
CA LEU A 133 5.89 -11.88 11.31
C LEU A 133 7.05 -11.59 10.37
N TYR A 134 6.75 -11.31 9.12
CA TYR A 134 7.71 -10.79 8.16
C TYR A 134 7.65 -9.27 8.11
N PHE A 135 8.80 -8.64 7.95
CA PHE A 135 8.93 -7.19 7.84
C PHE A 135 10.28 -6.86 7.20
N HIS A 136 10.54 -5.58 6.93
CA HIS A 136 11.87 -5.15 6.51
C HIS A 136 12.50 -4.19 7.51
N SER A 137 13.83 -4.21 7.59
CA SER A 137 14.61 -3.38 8.50
C SER A 137 15.83 -2.77 7.83
N THR A 138 16.15 -1.53 8.17
CA THR A 138 17.44 -0.88 7.83
C THR A 138 18.44 -0.84 8.98
N GLY A 139 18.03 -1.25 10.19
CA GLY A 139 18.84 -1.09 11.40
C GLY A 139 19.52 -2.35 11.92
N ARG A 140 19.16 -3.53 11.39
CA ARG A 140 19.75 -4.83 11.77
C ARG A 140 21.03 -5.18 10.99
N GLY A 141 21.33 -4.43 9.92
CA GLY A 141 22.36 -4.77 8.95
C GLY A 141 22.00 -6.03 8.14
N GLY A 142 22.96 -6.55 7.39
CA GLY A 142 22.78 -7.74 6.56
C GLY A 142 23.40 -7.58 5.18
N CYS A 143 22.60 -7.81 4.15
CA CYS A 143 22.99 -7.94 2.76
C CYS A 143 22.95 -6.62 2.01
N GLY A 144 22.00 -5.74 2.33
CA GLY A 144 21.79 -4.47 1.64
C GLY A 144 21.47 -3.28 2.56
N LEU A 145 20.76 -2.31 1.97
CA LEU A 145 20.30 -1.08 2.61
C LEU A 145 19.05 -1.29 3.47
N ALA A 146 18.16 -2.17 3.03
CA ALA A 146 17.00 -2.64 3.75
C ALA A 146 16.85 -4.12 3.45
N ASP A 147 16.68 -4.93 4.48
CA ASP A 147 16.61 -6.39 4.34
C ASP A 147 15.30 -6.91 4.91
N LEU A 148 14.82 -8.03 4.38
CA LEU A 148 13.71 -8.78 4.92
C LEU A 148 14.14 -9.63 6.13
N PHE A 149 13.26 -9.65 7.14
CA PHE A 149 13.40 -10.40 8.37
C PHE A 149 12.13 -11.18 8.67
N VAL A 150 12.29 -12.25 9.46
CA VAL A 150 11.20 -12.98 10.10
C VAL A 150 11.40 -13.02 11.60
N ALA A 151 10.36 -12.70 12.36
CA ALA A 151 10.29 -12.96 13.80
C ALA A 151 9.25 -14.05 14.07
N ARG A 152 9.47 -14.84 15.12
CA ARG A 152 8.59 -15.95 15.51
C ARG A 152 8.09 -15.78 16.94
N ARG A 153 6.91 -16.32 17.22
CA ARG A 153 6.37 -16.39 18.59
C ARG A 153 5.68 -17.71 18.83
N HIS A 154 5.80 -18.22 20.05
CA HIS A 154 5.16 -19.46 20.46
C HIS A 154 3.66 -19.29 20.71
N ASP A 155 3.24 -18.24 21.42
CA ASP A 155 1.83 -17.94 21.65
C ASP A 155 1.39 -16.81 20.73
N LYS A 156 0.49 -17.10 19.79
CA LYS A 156 -0.05 -16.11 18.86
C LYS A 156 -0.93 -15.04 19.53
N ARG A 157 -1.25 -15.20 20.81
CA ARG A 157 -1.97 -14.20 21.62
C ARG A 157 -1.03 -13.33 22.46
N ASP A 158 0.26 -13.65 22.49
CA ASP A 158 1.28 -12.80 23.10
C ASP A 158 1.90 -11.91 22.03
N ASP A 159 1.45 -10.65 21.97
CA ASP A 159 1.99 -9.65 21.03
C ASP A 159 3.39 -9.15 21.39
N PHE A 160 3.89 -9.47 22.59
CA PHE A 160 5.24 -9.11 23.03
C PHE A 160 6.17 -10.33 23.14
N GLY A 161 5.65 -11.52 22.83
CA GLY A 161 6.38 -12.79 22.84
C GLY A 161 7.19 -13.08 21.58
N TRP A 162 7.48 -12.06 20.77
CA TRP A 162 8.34 -12.21 19.59
C TRP A 162 9.77 -12.52 19.99
N GLU A 163 10.33 -13.56 19.40
CA GLU A 163 11.76 -13.86 19.42
C GLU A 163 12.54 -12.83 18.58
N LEU A 164 13.85 -12.80 18.75
CA LEU A 164 14.73 -11.92 17.99
C LEU A 164 14.56 -12.18 16.49
N ALA A 165 14.27 -11.14 15.72
CA ALA A 165 14.10 -11.26 14.28
C ALA A 165 15.37 -11.76 13.57
N GLU A 166 15.17 -12.70 12.64
CA GLU A 166 16.20 -13.36 11.84
C GLU A 166 16.20 -12.81 10.41
N ASN A 167 17.39 -12.52 9.86
CA ASN A 167 17.55 -12.10 8.47
C ASN A 167 17.27 -13.29 7.52
N LEU A 168 16.58 -13.06 6.40
CA LEU A 168 16.27 -14.12 5.43
C LEU A 168 17.47 -14.58 4.57
N GLY A 169 18.63 -13.95 4.76
CA GLY A 169 19.90 -14.28 4.12
C GLY A 169 20.06 -13.67 2.73
N CYS A 170 21.30 -13.58 2.25
CA CYS A 170 21.64 -12.87 1.01
C CYS A 170 21.31 -13.63 -0.28
N VAL A 171 20.58 -14.75 -0.17
CA VAL A 171 19.96 -15.41 -1.31
C VAL A 171 18.59 -14.80 -1.60
N VAL A 172 17.91 -14.31 -0.55
CA VAL A 172 16.63 -13.59 -0.64
C VAL A 172 16.87 -12.09 -0.70
N ASN A 173 17.68 -11.57 0.23
CA ASN A 173 18.02 -10.15 0.30
C ASN A 173 19.13 -9.82 -0.70
N GLY A 174 18.93 -8.75 -1.46
CA GLY A 174 19.89 -8.20 -2.40
C GLY A 174 20.84 -7.16 -1.76
N PRO A 175 21.70 -6.52 -2.57
CA PRO A 175 22.65 -5.51 -2.09
C PRO A 175 22.03 -4.12 -1.84
N TYR A 176 20.73 -3.94 -2.13
CA TYR A 176 20.02 -2.66 -2.05
C TYR A 176 18.85 -2.75 -1.05
N ALA A 177 17.67 -2.22 -1.39
CA ALA A 177 16.53 -2.26 -0.49
C ALA A 177 15.53 -3.34 -0.93
N ASP A 178 15.36 -4.35 -0.09
CA ASP A 178 14.27 -5.32 -0.13
C ASP A 178 13.23 -4.91 0.92
N ALA A 179 12.00 -4.69 0.49
CA ALA A 179 10.99 -4.02 1.31
C ALA A 179 9.56 -4.50 1.03
N GLY A 180 8.66 -4.20 1.97
CA GLY A 180 7.22 -4.43 1.82
C GLY A 180 6.85 -5.90 1.57
N PRO A 181 7.28 -6.84 2.42
CA PRO A 181 6.90 -8.24 2.25
C PRO A 181 5.39 -8.44 2.40
N THR A 182 4.82 -9.32 1.58
CA THR A 182 3.48 -9.88 1.76
C THR A 182 3.54 -11.40 1.64
N TYR A 183 3.00 -12.08 2.63
CA TYR A 183 2.95 -13.53 2.69
C TYR A 183 1.68 -14.06 2.00
N PHE A 184 1.83 -15.15 1.26
CA PHE A 184 0.72 -15.92 0.69
C PHE A 184 0.93 -17.40 0.96
N GLU A 185 -0.15 -18.11 1.29
CA GLU A 185 -0.19 -19.56 1.39
C GLU A 185 -1.34 -20.06 0.53
N ASP A 186 -1.03 -20.89 -0.44
CA ASP A 186 -2.01 -21.50 -1.33
C ASP A 186 -2.82 -22.54 -0.54
N GLU A 187 -4.13 -22.31 -0.41
CA GLU A 187 -5.01 -23.17 0.40
C GLU A 187 -5.12 -24.62 -0.12
N ALA A 188 -4.90 -24.84 -1.42
CA ALA A 188 -5.07 -26.15 -2.03
C ALA A 188 -3.80 -27.01 -1.93
N THR A 189 -2.63 -26.38 -1.99
CA THR A 189 -1.32 -27.05 -2.09
C THR A 189 -0.47 -26.88 -0.83
N GLY A 190 -0.75 -25.87 -0.01
CA GLY A 190 0.09 -25.46 1.13
C GLY A 190 1.41 -24.82 0.72
N ILE A 191 1.59 -24.47 -0.56
CA ILE A 191 2.78 -23.76 -1.01
C ILE A 191 2.75 -22.34 -0.44
N THR A 192 3.84 -21.96 0.20
CA THR A 192 4.02 -20.62 0.76
C THR A 192 4.89 -19.77 -0.17
N THR A 193 4.42 -18.57 -0.50
CA THR A 193 5.12 -17.61 -1.34
C THR A 193 5.25 -16.29 -0.59
N LEU A 194 6.45 -15.71 -0.60
CA LEU A 194 6.69 -14.35 -0.11
C LEU A 194 6.87 -13.45 -1.32
N TYR A 195 5.98 -12.48 -1.49
CA TYR A 195 6.15 -11.42 -2.48
C TYR A 195 6.73 -10.19 -1.81
N PHE A 196 7.64 -9.50 -2.47
CA PHE A 196 8.25 -8.30 -1.91
C PHE A 196 8.75 -7.39 -3.01
N THR A 197 9.11 -6.17 -2.62
CA THR A 197 9.71 -5.21 -3.55
C THR A 197 11.21 -5.19 -3.41
N VAL A 198 11.91 -5.12 -4.54
CA VAL A 198 13.36 -4.97 -4.60
C VAL A 198 13.68 -3.66 -5.32
N GLN A 199 14.53 -2.85 -4.72
CA GLN A 199 15.12 -1.71 -5.39
C GLN A 199 16.32 -2.19 -6.21
N ASN A 200 16.18 -2.25 -7.53
CA ASN A 200 17.19 -2.86 -8.40
C ASN A 200 18.39 -1.95 -8.74
N ASN A 201 18.65 -0.93 -7.92
CA ASN A 201 19.34 0.25 -8.39
C ASN A 201 20.34 0.88 -7.41
N PRO A 202 21.57 1.19 -7.88
CA PRO A 202 22.53 1.95 -7.09
C PRO A 202 22.07 3.41 -6.88
N PRO A 203 22.60 4.09 -5.85
CA PRO A 203 22.32 5.51 -5.63
C PRO A 203 22.62 6.35 -6.88
N GLY A 204 21.59 6.98 -7.46
CA GLY A 204 21.70 7.89 -8.62
C GLY A 204 21.10 7.38 -9.94
N SER A 205 20.52 6.18 -9.98
CA SER A 205 19.78 5.68 -11.14
C SER A 205 18.26 5.91 -11.02
N ASP A 206 17.57 5.85 -12.15
CA ASP A 206 16.16 6.25 -12.35
C ASP A 206 15.14 5.11 -12.26
N GLN A 207 15.58 3.86 -12.09
CA GLN A 207 14.68 2.71 -11.83
C GLN A 207 14.28 2.62 -10.35
N GLY A 208 13.01 2.28 -10.12
CA GLY A 208 12.37 2.23 -8.81
C GLY A 208 12.41 0.83 -8.19
N PHE A 209 11.32 0.51 -7.48
CA PHE A 209 11.08 -0.81 -6.92
C PHE A 209 10.35 -1.71 -7.93
N ASP A 210 10.78 -2.95 -8.05
CA ASP A 210 10.09 -4.02 -8.79
C ASP A 210 9.58 -5.09 -7.82
N ILE A 211 8.54 -5.84 -8.20
CA ILE A 211 7.94 -6.90 -7.37
C ILE A 211 8.55 -8.26 -7.76
N TYR A 212 8.92 -9.04 -6.75
CA TYR A 212 9.48 -10.39 -6.84
C TYR A 212 8.62 -11.40 -6.09
#